data_AF-A0A1H1DLQ9-F1
#
_entry.id   AF-A0A1H1DLQ9-F1
#
_cell.length_a   1.000
_cell.length_b   1.000
_cell.length_c   1.000
_cell.angle_alpha   90.00
_cell.angle_beta   90.00
_cell.angle_gamma   90.00
#
_symmetry.space_group_name_H-M   'P 1'
#
loop_
_entity.id
_entity.type
_entity.pdbx_description
1 polymer ?
#
loop_
_entity_poly.entity_id
_entity_poly.type
_entity_poly.pdbx_seq_one_letter_code
_entity_poly.pdbx_strand_id
1 'polypeptide(L)'
;MALEFVSEILLPRLLAASVQSTLFVVVVWALCRSLPRLSASARAGLWWLVALQLVVGVLWSSPLALPLLPAEVVEQAAAVPARVTVLSTAQAITAVPPMESASSAPFAPSSWSWPVALAWLWLLGLSFMIARTLSGYLATRHLLRDSHACKDRTLLHALQLAAEAHGLRRMPHLRLSASIDSPQLIGPWRPVLLLPADHPQSMHADELDMALTHELVHLQRNDLWWGLLPAVAQHLFFFHPLAHLAAREYALAREAACDAAVLAGNRHCAHAYGRLLVRLGVAPRPSAGLASASPTFHILKRRLVMLQNTASTPRVVALAILGVVAVLGVMPYRIIAAPATAPQAPIATTPKPSPAPVVAPAPRVAATQVPAPTPVAAETPEVSPAAEIAPPRRIPAPPAPPAPASAPAPAMPAPPAPPAPPAAARITRGTFHLSASNNEGYVLLRENNSVMNGSTEDLREAQRLQRNGEELLWFRRGNTKYVVRDPATLERFRANYAEVARLGESQSAIGNRQSGIGNKQAAIGNKQAELGMKQAELASRLATRQMRESEADARMAELDRQQAVLDRQQAELDAPMAELDRQQAELDKKMQAADARAEQRARQLIDEAVSKGVAQPLKKG
;
A
#
# COMPACT_ATOMS: atom_id res chain seq x y z
N MET A 1 -36.25 -0.31 20.95
CA MET A 1 -34.91 -0.59 21.53
C MET A 1 -33.81 -0.84 20.49
N ALA A 2 -33.80 -1.95 19.73
CA ALA A 2 -32.69 -2.23 18.79
C ALA A 2 -32.61 -1.25 17.60
N LEU A 3 -33.76 -0.87 17.04
CA LEU A 3 -33.83 0.03 15.89
C LEU A 3 -33.52 1.49 16.28
N GLU A 4 -34.00 1.92 17.45
CA GLU A 4 -33.69 3.24 18.05
C GLU A 4 -32.20 3.38 18.31
N PHE A 5 -31.54 2.35 18.84
CA PHE A 5 -30.09 2.34 19.00
C PHE A 5 -29.36 2.54 17.67
N VAL A 6 -29.79 1.87 16.60
CA VAL A 6 -29.18 2.03 15.27
C VAL A 6 -29.42 3.45 14.74
N SER A 7 -30.64 3.97 14.83
CA SER A 7 -30.97 5.28 14.26
C SER A 7 -30.40 6.45 15.06
N GLU A 8 -30.39 6.40 16.39
CA GLU A 8 -30.02 7.52 17.26
C GLU A 8 -28.54 7.52 17.64
N ILE A 9 -27.89 6.35 17.65
CA ILE A 9 -26.50 6.22 18.10
C ILE A 9 -25.59 5.81 16.94
N LEU A 10 -25.94 4.76 16.20
CA LEU A 10 -25.04 4.18 15.20
C LEU A 10 -24.92 5.04 13.93
N LEU A 11 -26.05 5.50 13.37
CA LEU A 11 -26.05 6.33 12.16
C LEU A 11 -25.26 7.65 12.33
N PRO A 12 -25.42 8.43 13.41
CA PRO A 12 -24.62 9.64 13.62
C PRO A 12 -23.11 9.34 13.72
N ARG A 13 -22.74 8.22 14.36
CA ARG A 13 -21.34 7.79 14.45
C ARG A 13 -20.76 7.38 13.10
N LEU A 14 -21.53 6.64 12.29
CA LEU A 14 -21.15 6.31 10.92
C LEU A 14 -20.93 7.56 10.07
N LEU A 15 -21.80 8.56 10.20
CA LEU A 15 -21.66 9.83 9.48
C LEU A 15 -20.40 10.59 9.94
N ALA A 16 -20.22 10.77 11.25
CA ALA A 16 -19.06 11.46 11.81
C ALA A 16 -17.74 10.77 11.43
N ALA A 17 -17.69 9.44 11.54
CA ALA A 17 -16.53 8.64 11.15
C ALA A 17 -16.22 8.78 9.64
N SER A 18 -17.25 8.88 8.78
CA SER A 18 -17.10 9.07 7.33
C SER A 18 -16.52 10.44 6.96
N VAL A 19 -16.93 11.50 7.68
CA VAL A 19 -16.39 12.85 7.47
C VAL A 19 -14.92 12.89 7.91
N GLN A 20 -14.61 12.35 9.09
CA GLN A 20 -13.24 12.29 9.59
C GLN A 20 -12.33 11.43 8.69
N SER A 21 -12.82 10.28 8.22
CA SER A 21 -12.05 9.39 7.34
C SER A 21 -11.73 10.04 6.00
N THR A 22 -12.59 10.92 5.50
CA THR A 22 -12.34 11.65 4.25
C THR A 22 -11.07 12.50 4.37
N LEU A 23 -10.95 13.29 5.44
CA LEU A 23 -9.73 14.06 5.70
C LEU A 23 -8.52 13.14 5.88
N PHE A 24 -8.70 12.04 6.62
CA PHE A 24 -7.60 11.13 6.91
C PHE A 24 -7.07 10.41 5.67
N VAL A 25 -7.95 10.00 4.77
CA VAL A 25 -7.61 9.43 3.45
C VAL A 25 -6.81 10.41 2.62
N VAL A 26 -7.19 11.70 2.59
CA VAL A 26 -6.44 12.73 1.86
C VAL A 26 -5.03 12.87 2.41
N VAL A 27 -4.86 12.90 3.74
CA VAL A 27 -3.54 12.97 4.39
C VAL A 27 -2.70 11.74 4.07
N VAL A 28 -3.25 10.54 4.19
CA VAL A 28 -2.56 9.27 3.89
C VAL A 28 -2.17 9.21 2.41
N TRP A 29 -3.06 9.62 1.52
CA TRP A 29 -2.80 9.69 0.08
C TRP A 29 -1.67 10.67 -0.24
N ALA A 30 -1.71 11.88 0.32
CA ALA A 30 -0.68 12.90 0.14
C ALA A 30 0.67 12.41 0.67
N LEU A 31 0.70 11.78 1.84
CA LEU A 31 1.92 11.22 2.44
C LEU A 31 2.53 10.13 1.57
N CYS A 32 1.70 9.20 1.06
CA CYS A 32 2.15 8.15 0.14
C CYS A 32 2.71 8.70 -1.17
N ARG A 33 2.18 9.85 -1.64
CA ARG A 33 2.60 10.50 -2.89
C ARG A 33 3.85 11.36 -2.73
N SER A 34 3.96 12.08 -1.62
CA SER A 34 5.08 12.99 -1.31
C SER A 34 6.33 12.25 -0.83
N LEU A 35 6.17 11.04 -0.27
CA LEU A 35 7.29 10.21 0.18
C LEU A 35 7.41 8.94 -0.70
N PRO A 36 7.97 9.06 -1.93
CA PRO A 36 8.05 7.93 -2.86
C PRO A 36 8.94 6.78 -2.35
N ARG A 37 9.84 7.05 -1.40
CA ARG A 37 10.74 6.08 -0.75
C ARG A 37 10.09 5.28 0.39
N LEU A 38 8.84 5.57 0.76
CA LEU A 38 8.13 4.76 1.75
C LEU A 38 8.02 3.32 1.26
N SER A 39 8.41 2.38 2.11
CA SER A 39 8.29 0.96 1.79
C SER A 39 6.82 0.57 1.61
N ALA A 40 6.58 -0.45 0.77
CA ALA A 40 5.23 -0.97 0.56
C ALA A 40 4.56 -1.42 1.87
N SER A 41 5.34 -1.98 2.81
CA SER A 41 4.84 -2.33 4.15
C SER A 41 4.36 -1.11 4.95
N ALA A 42 5.08 0.02 4.88
CA ALA A 42 4.66 1.25 5.56
C ALA A 42 3.38 1.82 4.94
N ARG A 43 3.28 1.81 3.60
CA ARG A 43 2.05 2.21 2.89
C ARG A 43 0.86 1.33 3.28
N ALA A 44 1.05 0.02 3.35
CA ALA A 44 0.02 -0.90 3.83
C ALA A 44 -0.42 -0.55 5.25
N GLY A 45 0.53 -0.27 6.16
CA GLY A 45 0.22 0.19 7.52
C GLY A 45 -0.62 1.48 7.54
N LEU A 46 -0.28 2.48 6.74
CA LEU A 46 -1.03 3.75 6.68
C LEU A 46 -2.47 3.55 6.21
N TRP A 47 -2.70 2.78 5.14
CA TRP A 47 -4.05 2.48 4.67
C TRP A 47 -4.83 1.60 5.65
N TRP A 48 -4.15 0.71 6.37
CA TRP A 48 -4.75 -0.08 7.43
C TRP A 48 -5.21 0.79 8.61
N LEU A 49 -4.48 1.85 8.96
CA LEU A 49 -4.90 2.81 9.98
C LEU A 49 -6.19 3.55 9.60
N VAL A 50 -6.42 3.83 8.31
CA VAL A 50 -7.69 4.39 7.85
C VAL A 50 -8.85 3.44 8.14
N ALA A 51 -8.68 2.15 7.84
CA ALA A 51 -9.69 1.14 8.17
C ALA A 51 -9.90 1.03 9.69
N LEU A 52 -8.82 1.12 10.49
CA LEU A 52 -8.91 1.15 11.94
C LEU A 52 -9.70 2.36 12.44
N GLN A 53 -9.43 3.56 11.92
CA GLN A 53 -10.15 4.78 12.29
C GLN A 53 -11.66 4.66 12.03
N LEU A 54 -12.04 4.10 10.88
CA LEU A 54 -13.45 3.87 10.56
C LEU A 54 -14.13 2.94 11.58
N VAL A 55 -13.50 1.82 11.95
CA VAL A 55 -14.07 0.87 12.92
C VAL A 55 -14.07 1.46 14.33
N VAL A 56 -12.97 2.10 14.75
CA VAL A 56 -12.87 2.76 16.05
C VAL A 56 -13.90 3.89 16.17
N GLY A 57 -14.10 4.69 15.13
CA GLY A 57 -15.08 5.79 15.13
C GLY A 57 -16.53 5.33 15.34
N VAL A 58 -16.87 4.09 14.98
CA VAL A 58 -18.19 3.51 15.24
C VAL A 58 -18.31 2.97 16.67
N LEU A 59 -17.26 2.31 17.15
CA LEU A 59 -17.24 1.64 18.46
C LEU A 59 -17.03 2.61 19.63
N TRP A 60 -16.33 3.72 19.41
CA TRP A 60 -15.96 4.65 20.46
C TRP A 60 -17.10 5.60 20.81
N SER A 61 -17.55 5.58 22.07
CA SER A 61 -18.73 6.33 22.52
C SER A 61 -18.42 7.78 22.93
N SER A 62 -17.17 8.11 23.25
CA SER A 62 -16.77 9.41 23.80
C SER A 62 -15.64 10.05 22.98
N PRO A 63 -15.94 10.81 21.90
CA PRO A 63 -14.92 11.46 21.09
C PRO A 63 -14.19 12.56 21.89
N LEU A 64 -12.91 12.77 21.58
CA LEU A 64 -12.10 13.84 22.17
C LEU A 64 -12.61 15.20 21.72
N ALA A 65 -12.99 16.04 22.69
CA ALA A 65 -13.56 17.34 22.42
C ALA A 65 -12.45 18.38 22.14
N LEU A 66 -12.46 18.98 20.95
CA LEU A 66 -11.54 20.04 20.54
C LEU A 66 -12.28 21.40 20.58
N PRO A 67 -11.97 22.29 21.54
CA PRO A 67 -12.61 23.61 21.67
C PRO A 67 -12.08 24.60 20.63
N LEU A 68 -12.50 24.45 19.36
CA LEU A 68 -12.06 25.30 18.25
C LEU A 68 -13.11 26.32 17.80
N LEU A 69 -14.39 26.11 18.14
CA LEU A 69 -15.45 27.04 17.76
C LEU A 69 -15.51 28.20 18.77
N PRO A 70 -15.67 29.46 18.32
CA PRO A 70 -15.90 30.58 19.22
C PRO A 70 -17.18 30.34 20.02
N ALA A 71 -17.14 30.64 21.33
CA ALA A 71 -18.34 30.59 22.16
C ALA A 71 -19.35 31.60 21.60
N GLU A 72 -20.53 31.14 21.21
CA GLU A 72 -21.63 32.08 21.05
C GLU A 72 -21.91 32.66 22.44
N VAL A 73 -21.62 33.95 22.60
CA VAL A 73 -22.18 34.72 23.70
C VAL A 73 -23.67 34.79 23.40
N VAL A 74 -24.41 33.78 23.86
CA VAL A 74 -25.86 33.92 24.00
C VAL A 74 -26.00 35.04 25.03
N GLU A 75 -26.31 36.23 24.54
CA GLU A 75 -26.85 37.30 25.34
C GLU A 75 -28.12 36.73 25.97
N GLN A 76 -27.98 36.18 27.18
CA GLN A 76 -29.12 35.80 27.99
C GLN A 76 -29.90 37.08 28.19
N ALA A 77 -30.93 37.27 27.35
CA ALA A 77 -31.94 38.30 27.56
C ALA A 77 -32.32 38.22 29.03
N ALA A 78 -31.96 39.26 29.77
CA ALA A 78 -32.07 39.32 31.21
C ALA A 78 -33.47 38.83 31.60
N ALA A 79 -33.55 37.63 32.19
CA ALA A 79 -34.74 37.22 32.89
C ALA A 79 -34.95 38.27 33.98
N VAL A 80 -35.98 39.10 33.78
CA VAL A 80 -36.47 40.09 34.74
C VAL A 80 -36.54 39.38 36.09
N PRO A 81 -35.82 39.84 37.13
CA PRO A 81 -35.93 39.21 38.44
C PRO A 81 -37.36 39.41 38.91
N ALA A 82 -38.10 38.30 39.03
CA ALA A 82 -39.40 38.29 39.68
C ALA A 82 -39.22 38.90 41.07
N ARG A 83 -39.82 40.07 41.29
CA ARG A 83 -39.91 40.69 42.62
C ARG A 83 -40.61 39.69 43.53
N VAL A 84 -39.85 39.14 44.47
CA VAL A 84 -40.37 38.48 45.65
C VAL A 84 -41.13 39.54 46.45
N THR A 85 -42.45 39.61 46.24
CA THR A 85 -43.36 40.33 47.14
C THR A 85 -43.89 39.32 48.13
N VAL A 86 -43.25 39.22 49.29
CA VAL A 86 -43.83 38.54 50.43
C VAL A 86 -44.89 39.49 51.00
N LEU A 87 -46.16 39.21 50.76
CA LEU A 87 -47.26 39.82 51.50
C LEU A 87 -48.07 38.69 52.14
N SER A 88 -47.94 38.67 53.47
CA SER A 88 -48.58 37.77 54.39
C SER A 88 -50.02 38.19 54.66
N THR A 89 -50.83 37.20 55.04
CA THR A 89 -52.13 37.20 55.74
C THR A 89 -53.45 37.41 54.99
N ALA A 90 -54.22 36.30 55.04
CA ALA A 90 -55.65 36.17 55.36
C ALA A 90 -56.70 36.51 54.29
N GLN A 91 -57.28 35.47 53.68
CA GLN A 91 -58.68 35.06 53.96
C GLN A 91 -59.03 33.76 53.22
N ALA A 92 -59.69 32.87 53.96
CA ALA A 92 -60.33 31.67 53.44
C ALA A 92 -61.55 32.02 52.58
N ILE A 93 -61.80 31.25 51.52
CA ILE A 93 -63.11 30.70 51.07
C ILE A 93 -62.82 29.68 49.95
N THR A 94 -63.10 28.41 50.27
CA THR A 94 -63.70 27.35 49.45
C THR A 94 -63.54 27.38 47.92
N ALA A 95 -62.78 26.42 47.35
CA ALA A 95 -63.03 25.88 46.01
C ALA A 95 -62.30 24.52 45.79
N VAL A 96 -63.10 23.44 45.78
CA VAL A 96 -63.02 22.20 44.98
C VAL A 96 -61.63 21.68 44.55
N PRO A 97 -61.22 20.44 44.90
CA PRO A 97 -60.07 19.81 44.26
C PRO A 97 -60.40 19.54 42.78
N PRO A 98 -59.56 19.93 41.79
CA PRO A 98 -59.76 19.46 40.44
C PRO A 98 -59.48 17.96 40.43
N MET A 99 -60.52 17.22 40.12
CA MET A 99 -60.51 15.86 39.58
C MET A 99 -59.26 15.64 38.73
N GLU A 100 -58.40 14.71 39.15
CA GLU A 100 -57.32 14.19 38.31
C GLU A 100 -57.95 13.66 37.02
N SER A 101 -57.89 14.49 35.98
CA SER A 101 -58.06 14.00 34.62
C SER A 101 -56.86 13.13 34.36
N ALA A 102 -57.05 11.82 34.48
CA ALA A 102 -56.20 10.83 33.86
C ALA A 102 -56.17 11.16 32.36
N SER A 103 -55.20 11.99 31.97
CA SER A 103 -54.86 12.22 30.58
C SER A 103 -54.30 10.90 30.08
N SER A 104 -55.18 10.08 29.50
CA SER A 104 -54.78 9.07 28.54
C SER A 104 -54.09 9.81 27.40
N ALA A 105 -52.77 9.94 27.50
CA ALA A 105 -51.96 10.38 26.38
C ALA A 105 -52.38 9.52 25.16
N PRO A 106 -52.84 10.14 24.07
CA PRO A 106 -53.17 9.38 22.89
C PRO A 106 -51.91 8.62 22.46
N PHE A 107 -52.04 7.31 22.26
CA PHE A 107 -51.05 6.52 21.54
C PHE A 107 -50.86 7.20 20.18
N ALA A 108 -49.85 8.06 20.08
CA ALA A 108 -49.45 8.62 18.80
C ALA A 108 -49.05 7.41 17.93
N PRO A 109 -49.68 7.21 16.76
CA PRO A 109 -49.22 6.17 15.85
C PRO A 109 -47.75 6.45 15.55
N SER A 110 -46.91 5.43 15.69
CA SER A 110 -45.47 5.53 15.43
C SER A 110 -45.25 5.95 13.98
N SER A 111 -45.16 7.26 13.74
CA SER A 111 -44.95 7.82 12.42
C SER A 111 -43.57 7.40 11.96
N TRP A 112 -43.52 6.74 10.80
CA TRP A 112 -42.30 6.35 10.12
C TRP A 112 -41.33 7.54 10.04
N SER A 113 -40.25 7.49 10.82
CA SER A 113 -39.22 8.53 10.81
C SER A 113 -38.14 8.17 9.79
N TRP A 114 -37.68 9.15 9.01
CA TRP A 114 -36.64 8.93 8.01
C TRP A 114 -35.33 8.31 8.57
N PRO A 115 -34.90 8.53 9.84
CA PRO A 115 -33.72 7.86 10.39
C PRO A 115 -33.94 6.35 10.54
N VAL A 116 -35.17 5.93 10.84
CA VAL A 116 -35.54 4.51 10.91
C VAL A 116 -35.50 3.88 9.51
N ALA A 117 -35.93 4.60 8.48
CA ALA A 117 -35.80 4.15 7.09
C ALA A 117 -34.32 3.96 6.68
N LEU A 118 -33.46 4.91 7.04
CA LEU A 118 -32.01 4.81 6.79
C LEU A 118 -31.36 3.68 7.58
N ALA A 119 -31.79 3.44 8.81
CA ALA A 119 -31.32 2.31 9.61
C ALA A 119 -31.64 0.97 8.92
N TRP A 120 -32.86 0.81 8.40
CA TRP A 120 -33.23 -0.36 7.61
C TRP A 120 -32.43 -0.49 6.32
N LEU A 121 -32.25 0.59 5.57
CA LEU A 121 -31.45 0.59 4.35
C LEU A 121 -29.99 0.19 4.64
N TRP A 122 -29.42 0.72 5.71
CA TRP A 122 -28.07 0.38 6.15
C TRP A 122 -27.97 -1.09 6.58
N LEU A 123 -28.93 -1.60 7.37
CA LEU A 123 -28.99 -3.00 7.77
C LEU A 123 -29.12 -3.95 6.58
N LEU A 124 -29.94 -3.58 5.58
CA LEU A 124 -30.11 -4.36 4.35
C LEU A 124 -28.81 -4.41 3.55
N GLY A 125 -28.13 -3.27 3.38
CA GLY A 125 -26.83 -3.19 2.70
C GLY A 125 -25.74 -3.97 3.44
N LEU A 126 -25.67 -3.85 4.77
CA LEU A 126 -24.75 -4.63 5.59
C LEU A 126 -25.01 -6.14 5.46
N SER A 127 -26.29 -6.55 5.53
CA SER A 127 -26.70 -7.94 5.37
C SER A 127 -26.31 -8.48 3.99
N PHE A 128 -26.49 -7.70 2.93
CA PHE A 128 -26.05 -8.05 1.58
C PHE A 128 -24.53 -8.24 1.49
N MET A 129 -23.75 -7.34 2.10
CA MET A 129 -22.28 -7.45 2.12
C MET A 129 -21.83 -8.69 2.90
N ILE A 130 -22.45 -8.97 4.05
CA ILE A 130 -22.19 -10.19 4.84
C ILE A 130 -22.55 -11.44 4.03
N ALA A 131 -23.71 -11.46 3.38
CA ALA A 131 -24.14 -12.59 2.54
C ALA A 131 -23.16 -12.84 1.39
N ARG A 132 -22.69 -11.78 0.71
CA ARG A 132 -21.67 -11.88 -0.35
C ARG A 132 -20.36 -12.47 0.18
N THR A 133 -19.89 -12.01 1.34
CA THR A 133 -18.69 -12.56 1.99
C THR A 133 -18.88 -14.02 2.39
N LEU A 134 -20.04 -14.35 2.95
CA LEU A 134 -20.37 -15.72 3.34
C LEU A 134 -20.41 -16.65 2.12
N SER A 135 -21.00 -16.23 1.00
CA SER A 135 -20.97 -16.97 -0.26
C SER A 135 -19.55 -17.23 -0.75
N GLY A 136 -18.67 -16.23 -0.69
CA GLY A 136 -17.24 -16.41 -1.02
C GLY A 136 -16.52 -17.37 -0.07
N TYR A 137 -16.84 -17.31 1.23
CA TYR A 137 -16.31 -18.23 2.22
C TYR A 137 -16.79 -19.67 1.99
N LEU A 138 -18.06 -19.86 1.66
CA LEU A 138 -18.63 -21.16 1.32
C LEU A 138 -18.00 -21.71 0.04
N ALA A 139 -17.85 -20.91 -1.02
CA ALA A 139 -17.16 -21.31 -2.24
C ALA A 139 -15.72 -21.76 -1.96
N THR A 140 -15.01 -21.05 -1.06
CA THR A 140 -13.67 -21.42 -0.61
C THR A 140 -13.66 -22.75 0.15
N ARG A 141 -14.67 -23.01 0.99
CA ARG A 141 -14.84 -24.30 1.68
C ARG A 141 -15.14 -25.44 0.71
N HIS A 142 -15.97 -25.19 -0.31
CA HIS A 142 -16.23 -26.15 -1.37
C HIS A 142 -14.93 -26.49 -2.12
N LEU A 143 -14.16 -25.48 -2.52
CA LEU A 143 -12.84 -25.67 -3.16
C LEU A 143 -11.88 -26.50 -2.28
N LEU A 144 -11.82 -26.24 -0.98
CA LEU A 144 -11.02 -27.02 -0.03
C LEU A 144 -11.50 -28.47 0.10
N ARG A 145 -12.81 -28.70 0.06
CA ARG A 145 -13.40 -30.04 0.13
C ARG A 145 -13.06 -30.85 -1.12
N ASP A 146 -13.07 -30.22 -2.29
CA ASP A 146 -12.85 -30.87 -3.58
C ASP A 146 -11.35 -31.03 -3.90
N SER A 147 -10.48 -30.27 -3.22
CA SER A 147 -9.02 -30.46 -3.25
C SER A 147 -8.58 -31.73 -2.53
N HIS A 148 -7.40 -32.27 -2.89
CA HIS A 148 -6.81 -33.45 -2.25
C HIS A 148 -5.49 -33.11 -1.53
N ALA A 149 -5.14 -33.87 -0.49
CA ALA A 149 -3.86 -33.67 0.21
C ALA A 149 -2.68 -34.07 -0.70
N CYS A 150 -1.62 -33.26 -0.71
CA CYS A 150 -0.40 -33.63 -1.42
C CYS A 150 0.27 -34.83 -0.73
N LYS A 151 0.66 -35.84 -1.52
CA LYS A 151 1.36 -37.05 -1.03
C LYS A 151 2.84 -37.09 -1.45
N ASP A 152 3.27 -36.16 -2.30
CA ASP A 152 4.66 -36.09 -2.75
C ASP A 152 5.55 -35.65 -1.58
N ARG A 153 6.38 -36.58 -1.12
CA ARG A 153 7.30 -36.34 0.00
C ARG A 153 8.36 -35.32 -0.34
N THR A 154 8.79 -35.22 -1.59
CA THR A 154 9.81 -34.28 -2.04
C THR A 154 9.29 -32.85 -1.92
N LEU A 155 8.09 -32.62 -2.45
CA LEU A 155 7.43 -31.32 -2.39
C LEU A 155 7.07 -30.92 -0.96
N LEU A 156 6.56 -31.85 -0.15
CA LEU A 156 6.30 -31.62 1.27
C LEU A 156 7.58 -31.26 2.04
N HIS A 157 8.69 -31.94 1.74
CA HIS A 157 9.98 -31.65 2.38
C HIS A 157 10.53 -30.29 1.94
N ALA A 158 10.45 -29.95 0.64
CA ALA A 158 10.84 -28.64 0.12
C ALA A 158 10.02 -27.51 0.77
N LEU A 159 8.71 -27.69 0.89
CA LEU A 159 7.83 -26.72 1.55
C LEU A 159 8.16 -26.57 3.05
N GLN A 160 8.47 -27.67 3.74
CA GLN A 160 8.88 -27.64 5.14
C GLN A 160 10.17 -26.82 5.31
N LEU A 161 11.19 -27.08 4.48
CA LEU A 161 12.45 -26.34 4.49
C LEU A 161 12.24 -24.85 4.18
N ALA A 162 11.40 -24.53 3.19
CA ALA A 162 11.06 -23.15 2.87
C ALA A 162 10.34 -22.45 4.03
N ALA A 163 9.37 -23.12 4.67
CA ALA A 163 8.65 -22.58 5.82
C ALA A 163 9.60 -22.27 6.99
N GLU A 164 10.54 -23.17 7.28
CA GLU A 164 11.58 -22.98 8.31
C GLU A 164 12.51 -21.81 7.96
N ALA A 165 12.96 -21.70 6.70
CA ALA A 165 13.80 -20.60 6.24
C ALA A 165 13.12 -19.22 6.38
N HIS A 166 11.79 -19.17 6.26
CA HIS A 166 10.97 -17.98 6.53
C HIS A 166 10.62 -17.79 8.01
N GLY A 167 11.14 -18.62 8.91
CA GLY A 167 10.93 -18.51 10.36
C GLY A 167 9.51 -18.90 10.81
N LEU A 168 8.78 -19.68 10.00
CA LEU A 168 7.46 -20.16 10.37
C LEU A 168 7.56 -21.30 11.37
N ARG A 169 6.81 -21.20 12.48
CA ARG A 169 6.76 -22.24 13.51
C ARG A 169 6.07 -23.52 13.05
N ARG A 170 5.19 -23.42 12.05
CA ARG A 170 4.39 -24.53 11.52
C ARG A 170 4.26 -24.36 10.01
N MET A 171 4.53 -25.42 9.26
CA MET A 171 4.27 -25.48 7.83
C MET A 171 2.75 -25.49 7.58
N PRO A 172 2.25 -24.73 6.58
CA PRO A 172 0.84 -24.80 6.19
C PRO A 172 0.51 -26.18 5.61
N HIS A 173 -0.75 -26.60 5.73
CA HIS A 173 -1.17 -27.85 5.09
C HIS A 173 -1.18 -27.68 3.57
N LEU A 174 -0.49 -28.58 2.85
CA LEU A 174 -0.43 -28.54 1.40
C LEU A 174 -1.54 -29.38 0.77
N ARG A 175 -2.33 -28.76 -0.10
CA ARG A 175 -3.39 -29.41 -0.89
C ARG A 175 -3.26 -29.08 -2.37
N LEU A 176 -3.74 -29.97 -3.20
CA LEU A 176 -3.74 -29.87 -4.65
C LEU A 176 -5.18 -29.74 -5.16
N SER A 177 -5.44 -28.81 -6.08
CA SER A 177 -6.77 -28.61 -6.67
C SER A 177 -6.67 -28.31 -8.17
N ALA A 178 -7.51 -28.96 -8.97
CA ALA A 178 -7.62 -28.71 -10.40
C ALA A 178 -8.46 -27.46 -10.73
N SER A 179 -9.10 -26.85 -9.73
CA SER A 179 -10.00 -25.70 -9.91
C SER A 179 -9.30 -24.35 -9.68
N ILE A 180 -7.97 -24.33 -9.64
CA ILE A 180 -7.16 -23.12 -9.49
C ILE A 180 -5.99 -23.14 -10.48
N ASP A 181 -5.61 -21.95 -10.95
CA ASP A 181 -4.52 -21.77 -11.92
C ASP A 181 -3.26 -21.13 -11.29
N SER A 182 -3.34 -20.73 -10.03
CA SER A 182 -2.21 -20.15 -9.29
C SER A 182 -2.22 -20.58 -7.82
N PRO A 183 -1.04 -20.71 -7.18
CA PRO A 183 -0.92 -20.98 -5.74
C PRO A 183 -1.70 -19.96 -4.90
N GLN A 184 -2.37 -20.43 -3.85
CA GLN A 184 -3.18 -19.58 -2.97
C GLN A 184 -3.14 -20.07 -1.52
N LEU A 185 -2.89 -19.15 -0.59
CA LEU A 185 -3.01 -19.38 0.85
C LEU A 185 -4.42 -19.09 1.36
N ILE A 186 -5.03 -20.08 2.03
CA ILE A 186 -6.43 -20.02 2.48
C ILE A 186 -6.53 -20.25 3.99
N GLY A 187 -7.33 -19.42 4.67
CA GLY A 187 -7.75 -19.64 6.07
C GLY A 187 -6.79 -19.05 7.12
N PRO A 188 -7.18 -18.00 7.86
CA PRO A 188 -6.28 -17.36 8.83
C PRO A 188 -5.95 -18.22 10.07
N TRP A 189 -6.87 -19.09 10.52
CA TRP A 189 -6.66 -19.95 11.71
C TRP A 189 -5.94 -21.27 11.41
N ARG A 190 -6.23 -21.86 10.26
CA ARG A 190 -5.64 -23.12 9.79
C ARG A 190 -5.18 -22.91 8.35
N PRO A 191 -4.00 -22.31 8.15
CA PRO A 191 -3.53 -21.96 6.83
C PRO A 191 -3.33 -23.21 5.99
N VAL A 192 -4.02 -23.25 4.85
CA VAL A 192 -3.87 -24.28 3.83
C VAL A 192 -3.30 -23.62 2.59
N LEU A 193 -2.17 -24.13 2.12
CA LEU A 193 -1.58 -23.75 0.86
C LEU A 193 -2.19 -24.65 -0.23
N LEU A 194 -2.94 -24.07 -1.16
CA LEU A 194 -3.41 -24.78 -2.35
C LEU A 194 -2.44 -24.56 -3.51
N LEU A 195 -2.08 -25.66 -4.16
CA LEU A 195 -1.37 -25.66 -5.43
C LEU A 195 -2.27 -26.23 -6.54
N PRO A 196 -2.20 -25.68 -7.77
CA PRO A 196 -2.82 -26.29 -8.94
C PRO A 196 -2.36 -27.75 -9.15
N ALA A 197 -3.31 -28.65 -9.43
CA ALA A 197 -3.03 -30.08 -9.57
C ALA A 197 -2.09 -30.39 -10.76
N ASP A 198 -2.16 -29.58 -11.82
CA ASP A 198 -1.39 -29.76 -13.06
C ASP A 198 0.01 -29.10 -13.02
N HIS A 199 0.43 -28.56 -11.87
CA HIS A 199 1.65 -27.75 -11.77
C HIS A 199 3.01 -28.46 -11.86
N PRO A 200 3.20 -29.73 -11.45
CA PRO A 200 4.52 -30.36 -11.57
C PRO A 200 5.05 -30.41 -13.02
N GLN A 201 4.18 -30.20 -14.02
CA GLN A 201 4.54 -30.26 -15.44
C GLN A 201 4.54 -28.90 -16.18
N SER A 202 4.00 -27.82 -15.60
CA SER A 202 3.76 -26.55 -16.30
C SER A 202 4.56 -25.35 -15.79
N MET A 203 5.09 -25.38 -14.57
CA MET A 203 5.98 -24.35 -14.02
C MET A 203 7.39 -24.89 -13.80
N HIS A 204 8.40 -24.11 -14.18
CA HIS A 204 9.79 -24.42 -13.84
C HIS A 204 10.01 -24.38 -12.33
N ALA A 205 10.97 -25.17 -11.82
CA ALA A 205 11.24 -25.27 -10.38
C ALA A 205 11.46 -23.90 -9.72
N ASP A 206 12.19 -23.00 -10.38
CA ASP A 206 12.43 -21.64 -9.89
C ASP A 206 11.16 -20.78 -9.82
N GLU A 207 10.22 -20.98 -10.75
CA GLU A 207 8.94 -20.26 -10.76
C GLU A 207 8.04 -20.72 -9.62
N LEU A 208 8.01 -22.04 -9.38
CA LEU A 208 7.29 -22.61 -8.24
C LEU A 208 7.89 -22.13 -6.92
N ASP A 209 9.22 -22.11 -6.80
CA ASP A 209 9.91 -21.63 -5.60
C ASP A 209 9.59 -20.15 -5.30
N MET A 210 9.62 -19.29 -6.32
CA MET A 210 9.23 -17.88 -6.18
C MET A 210 7.76 -17.72 -5.78
N ALA A 211 6.85 -18.53 -6.34
CA ALA A 211 5.44 -18.49 -6.01
C ALA A 211 5.18 -18.98 -4.56
N LEU A 212 5.82 -20.07 -4.15
CA LEU A 212 5.75 -20.58 -2.78
C LEU A 212 6.30 -19.59 -1.77
N THR A 213 7.46 -18.99 -2.07
CA THR A 213 8.06 -17.92 -1.26
C THR A 213 7.08 -16.77 -1.06
N HIS A 214 6.38 -16.33 -2.11
CA HIS A 214 5.37 -15.28 -2.02
C HIS A 214 4.23 -15.65 -1.06
N GLU A 215 3.68 -16.86 -1.17
CA GLU A 215 2.62 -17.34 -0.28
C GLU A 215 3.10 -17.53 1.17
N LEU A 216 4.33 -18.02 1.39
CA LEU A 216 4.92 -18.16 2.71
C LEU A 216 5.17 -16.79 3.38
N VAL A 217 5.53 -15.77 2.60
CA VAL A 217 5.66 -14.40 3.10
C VAL A 217 4.30 -13.86 3.56
N HIS A 218 3.21 -14.13 2.85
CA HIS A 218 1.86 -13.79 3.33
C HIS A 218 1.55 -14.44 4.69
N LEU A 219 1.95 -15.71 4.85
CA LEU A 219 1.78 -16.41 6.13
C LEU A 219 2.65 -15.80 7.23
N GLN A 220 3.92 -15.52 6.95
CA GLN A 220 4.88 -14.92 7.88
C GLN A 220 4.40 -13.57 8.40
N ARG A 221 3.79 -12.77 7.53
CA ARG A 221 3.27 -11.43 7.84
C ARG A 221 1.87 -11.45 8.46
N ASN A 222 1.24 -12.62 8.57
CA ASN A 222 -0.15 -12.80 9.02
C ASN A 222 -1.15 -12.00 8.18
N ASP A 223 -0.92 -11.90 6.87
CA ASP A 223 -1.67 -11.02 5.98
C ASP A 223 -3.16 -11.38 5.87
N LEU A 224 -3.52 -12.65 6.12
CA LEU A 224 -4.92 -13.09 6.20
C LEU A 224 -5.65 -12.49 7.40
N TRP A 225 -4.96 -12.31 8.53
CA TRP A 225 -5.51 -11.69 9.73
C TRP A 225 -5.67 -10.18 9.56
N TRP A 226 -4.61 -9.52 9.09
CA TRP A 226 -4.62 -8.08 8.89
C TRP A 226 -5.64 -7.63 7.84
N GLY A 227 -5.98 -8.49 6.88
CA GLY A 227 -7.02 -8.26 5.89
C GLY A 227 -8.46 -8.25 6.42
N LEU A 228 -8.72 -8.77 7.63
CA LEU A 228 -10.07 -8.79 8.21
C LEU A 228 -10.58 -7.39 8.55
N LEU A 229 -9.73 -6.52 9.11
CA LEU A 229 -10.16 -5.19 9.55
C LEU A 229 -10.56 -4.26 8.38
N PRO A 230 -9.77 -4.10 7.30
CA PRO A 230 -10.20 -3.37 6.11
C PRO A 230 -11.50 -3.90 5.52
N ALA A 231 -11.69 -5.22 5.56
CA ALA A 231 -12.92 -5.82 5.08
C ALA A 231 -14.11 -5.44 5.99
N VAL A 232 -13.99 -5.56 7.31
CA VAL A 232 -15.04 -5.11 8.25
C VAL A 232 -15.38 -3.63 8.05
N ALA A 233 -14.37 -2.77 7.92
CA ALA A 233 -14.57 -1.36 7.61
C ALA A 233 -15.37 -1.16 6.30
N GLN A 234 -15.01 -1.88 5.23
CA GLN A 234 -15.72 -1.83 3.96
C GLN A 234 -17.18 -2.32 4.06
N HIS A 235 -17.50 -3.27 4.94
CA HIS A 235 -18.87 -3.74 5.16
C HIS A 235 -19.71 -2.72 5.91
N LEU A 236 -19.18 -2.18 7.02
CA LEU A 236 -19.87 -1.16 7.83
C LEU A 236 -20.10 0.12 7.05
N PHE A 237 -19.14 0.48 6.20
CA PHE A 237 -19.14 1.69 5.36
C PHE A 237 -19.31 1.36 3.88
N PHE A 238 -20.16 0.38 3.54
CA PHE A 238 -20.37 -0.05 2.15
C PHE A 238 -20.80 1.10 1.22
N PHE A 239 -21.43 2.14 1.76
CA PHE A 239 -21.86 3.33 1.03
C PHE A 239 -20.74 4.37 0.85
N HIS A 240 -19.61 4.26 1.56
CA HIS A 240 -18.55 5.26 1.56
C HIS A 240 -17.44 4.89 0.56
N PRO A 241 -17.31 5.59 -0.59
CA PRO A 241 -16.36 5.22 -1.65
C PRO A 241 -14.90 5.24 -1.20
N LEU A 242 -14.53 6.10 -0.25
CA LEU A 242 -13.16 6.19 0.26
C LEU A 242 -12.79 5.01 1.18
N ALA A 243 -13.77 4.36 1.83
CA ALA A 243 -13.52 3.12 2.55
C ALA A 243 -13.13 1.98 1.58
N HIS A 244 -13.81 1.90 0.42
CA HIS A 244 -13.45 0.96 -0.66
C HIS A 244 -12.08 1.29 -1.27
N LEU A 245 -11.77 2.57 -1.44
CA LEU A 245 -10.44 3.01 -1.91
C LEU A 245 -9.36 2.58 -0.91
N ALA A 246 -9.54 2.85 0.39
CA ALA A 246 -8.58 2.48 1.42
C ALA A 246 -8.36 0.96 1.47
N ALA A 247 -9.42 0.16 1.38
CA ALA A 247 -9.32 -1.30 1.33
C ALA A 247 -8.55 -1.79 0.08
N ARG A 248 -8.80 -1.18 -1.09
CA ARG A 248 -8.07 -1.48 -2.34
C ARG A 248 -6.59 -1.10 -2.26
N GLU A 249 -6.29 0.09 -1.76
CA GLU A 249 -4.93 0.59 -1.60
C GLU A 249 -4.13 -0.20 -0.56
N TYR A 250 -4.78 -0.60 0.54
CA TYR A 250 -4.22 -1.55 1.49
C TYR A 250 -3.88 -2.87 0.82
N ALA A 251 -4.83 -3.47 0.09
CA ALA A 251 -4.61 -4.75 -0.58
C ALA A 251 -3.45 -4.66 -1.56
N LEU A 252 -3.38 -3.62 -2.40
CA LEU A 252 -2.28 -3.40 -3.33
C LEU A 252 -0.93 -3.23 -2.61
N ALA A 253 -0.88 -2.40 -1.56
CA ALA A 253 0.35 -2.15 -0.80
C ALA A 253 0.83 -3.41 -0.06
N ARG A 254 -0.10 -4.26 0.40
CA ARG A 254 0.19 -5.56 0.99
C ARG A 254 0.83 -6.51 -0.03
N GLU A 255 0.24 -6.66 -1.22
CA GLU A 255 0.82 -7.46 -2.31
C GLU A 255 2.22 -6.96 -2.68
N ALA A 256 2.39 -5.65 -2.88
CA ALA A 256 3.68 -5.05 -3.21
C ALA A 256 4.72 -5.24 -2.10
N ALA A 257 4.28 -5.34 -0.84
CA ALA A 257 5.17 -5.60 0.29
C ALA A 257 5.63 -7.07 0.36
N CYS A 258 4.78 -8.01 -0.08
CA CYS A 258 5.17 -9.40 -0.29
C CYS A 258 6.14 -9.53 -1.47
N ASP A 259 5.81 -8.90 -2.60
CA ASP A 259 6.68 -8.85 -3.79
C ASP A 259 8.08 -8.33 -3.45
N ALA A 260 8.16 -7.23 -2.71
CA ALA A 260 9.43 -6.66 -2.26
C ALA A 260 10.22 -7.59 -1.32
N ALA A 261 9.53 -8.37 -0.49
CA ALA A 261 10.18 -9.32 0.43
C ALA A 261 10.74 -10.54 -0.31
N VAL A 262 10.05 -11.03 -1.35
CA VAL A 262 10.58 -12.07 -2.25
C VAL A 262 11.88 -11.61 -2.90
N LEU A 263 11.93 -10.36 -3.37
CA LEU A 263 13.13 -9.81 -4.02
C LEU A 263 14.24 -9.37 -3.06
N ALA A 264 13.96 -9.23 -1.76
CA ALA A 264 14.95 -8.81 -0.77
C ALA A 264 16.11 -9.81 -0.62
N GLY A 265 15.87 -11.08 -0.92
CA GLY A 265 16.88 -12.14 -0.89
C GLY A 265 17.66 -12.34 -2.20
N ASN A 266 17.16 -11.87 -3.35
CA ASN A 266 17.75 -12.19 -4.65
C ASN A 266 17.39 -11.16 -5.76
N ARG A 267 18.08 -10.00 -5.78
CA ARG A 267 17.80 -8.92 -6.75
C ARG A 267 17.98 -9.34 -8.22
N HIS A 268 18.82 -10.34 -8.50
CA HIS A 268 19.05 -10.87 -9.84
C HIS A 268 17.82 -11.59 -10.43
N CYS A 269 16.84 -11.94 -9.61
CA CYS A 269 15.61 -12.63 -10.02
C CYS A 269 14.45 -11.68 -10.32
N ALA A 270 14.61 -10.35 -10.21
CA ALA A 270 13.50 -9.40 -10.36
C ALA A 270 12.76 -9.51 -11.70
N HIS A 271 13.48 -9.76 -12.79
CA HIS A 271 12.88 -9.97 -14.11
C HIS A 271 12.10 -11.29 -14.21
N ALA A 272 12.70 -12.39 -13.72
CA ALA A 272 12.05 -13.71 -13.70
C ALA A 272 10.79 -13.68 -12.84
N TYR A 273 10.85 -13.00 -11.69
CA TYR A 273 9.70 -12.79 -10.83
C TYR A 273 8.62 -11.92 -11.47
N GLY A 274 9.00 -10.83 -12.14
CA GLY A 274 8.06 -9.99 -12.88
C GLY A 274 7.32 -10.76 -13.98
N ARG A 275 8.03 -11.64 -14.71
CA ARG A 275 7.42 -12.54 -15.72
C ARG A 275 6.45 -13.52 -15.08
N LEU A 276 6.82 -14.11 -13.94
CA LEU A 276 5.94 -14.98 -13.16
C LEU A 276 4.65 -14.24 -12.74
N LEU A 277 4.77 -13.01 -12.23
CA LEU A 277 3.60 -12.20 -11.85
C LEU A 277 2.68 -11.91 -13.04
N VAL A 278 3.21 -11.68 -14.23
CA VAL A 278 2.39 -11.50 -15.44
C VAL A 278 1.69 -12.82 -15.79
N ARG A 279 2.41 -13.94 -15.79
CA ARG A 279 1.84 -15.26 -16.08
C ARG A 279 0.72 -15.63 -15.11
N LEU A 280 0.91 -15.42 -13.81
CA LEU A 280 -0.08 -15.72 -12.77
C LEU A 280 -1.19 -14.66 -12.66
N GLY A 281 -0.92 -13.41 -13.04
CA GLY A 281 -1.85 -12.29 -12.93
C GLY A 281 -2.91 -12.23 -14.03
N VAL A 282 -2.71 -12.96 -15.13
CA VAL A 282 -3.68 -13.12 -16.23
C VAL A 282 -4.68 -14.26 -15.95
N ALA A 283 -4.40 -15.12 -14.96
CA ALA A 283 -5.27 -16.21 -14.59
C ALA A 283 -6.52 -15.73 -13.81
N PRO A 284 -7.74 -16.17 -14.15
CA PRO A 284 -8.95 -15.84 -13.42
C PRO A 284 -8.85 -16.38 -11.98
N ARG A 285 -8.79 -15.49 -11.00
CA ARG A 285 -8.86 -15.89 -9.59
C ARG A 285 -10.31 -15.84 -9.13
N PRO A 286 -10.90 -16.95 -8.62
CA PRO A 286 -12.09 -16.80 -7.81
C PRO A 286 -11.75 -15.83 -6.68
N SER A 287 -12.58 -14.82 -6.46
CA SER A 287 -12.40 -13.85 -5.38
C SER A 287 -12.67 -14.54 -4.04
N ALA A 288 -11.77 -15.43 -3.65
CA ALA A 288 -11.85 -16.28 -2.48
C ALA A 288 -11.10 -15.59 -1.34
N GLY A 289 -11.81 -14.74 -0.61
CA GLY A 289 -11.34 -14.16 0.65
C GLY A 289 -11.59 -12.66 0.77
N LEU A 290 -11.85 -12.24 2.01
CA LEU A 290 -12.07 -10.85 2.46
C LEU A 290 -10.95 -9.86 2.07
N ALA A 291 -9.80 -10.35 1.57
CA ALA A 291 -8.61 -9.57 1.30
C ALA A 291 -8.04 -9.78 -0.12
N SER A 292 -8.79 -10.37 -1.06
CA SER A 292 -8.28 -10.58 -2.43
C SER A 292 -8.48 -9.33 -3.29
N ALA A 293 -7.39 -8.73 -3.76
CA ALA A 293 -7.44 -7.72 -4.81
C ALA A 293 -7.86 -8.40 -6.12
N SER A 294 -8.95 -7.93 -6.75
CA SER A 294 -9.35 -8.40 -8.08
C SER A 294 -8.19 -8.23 -9.07
N PRO A 295 -7.88 -9.24 -9.91
CA PRO A 295 -6.77 -9.17 -10.85
C PRO A 295 -7.17 -8.26 -12.03
N THR A 296 -7.02 -6.95 -11.85
CA THR A 296 -7.12 -5.98 -12.95
C THR A 296 -5.72 -5.70 -13.49
N PHE A 297 -5.58 -5.56 -14.81
CA PHE A 297 -4.33 -5.14 -15.46
C PHE A 297 -3.66 -3.93 -14.78
N HIS A 298 -4.45 -2.95 -14.33
CA HIS A 298 -3.96 -1.78 -13.59
C HIS A 298 -3.30 -2.12 -12.25
N ILE A 299 -3.81 -3.11 -11.51
CA ILE A 299 -3.24 -3.57 -10.23
C ILE A 299 -1.91 -4.28 -10.50
N LEU A 300 -1.87 -5.15 -11.51
CA LEU A 300 -0.64 -5.84 -11.92
C LEU A 300 0.43 -4.85 -12.39
N LYS A 301 0.08 -3.90 -13.27
CA LYS A 301 0.99 -2.83 -13.72
C LYS A 301 1.56 -2.06 -12.54
N ARG A 302 0.70 -1.70 -11.57
CA ARG A 302 1.12 -0.91 -10.41
C ARG A 302 2.03 -1.70 -9.48
N ARG A 303 1.82 -3.02 -9.30
CA ARG A 303 2.76 -3.91 -8.60
C ARG A 303 4.12 -3.97 -9.30
N LEU A 304 4.15 -4.17 -10.61
CA LEU A 304 5.39 -4.20 -11.42
C LEU A 304 6.16 -2.87 -11.33
N VAL A 305 5.47 -1.73 -11.37
CA VAL A 305 6.12 -0.41 -11.19
C VAL A 305 6.66 -0.24 -9.76
N MET A 306 5.94 -0.71 -8.74
CA MET A 306 6.43 -0.65 -7.36
C MET A 306 7.65 -1.54 -7.14
N LEU A 307 7.75 -2.68 -7.84
CA LEU A 307 8.91 -3.56 -7.80
C LEU A 307 10.20 -2.89 -8.31
N GLN A 308 10.10 -1.93 -9.22
CA GLN A 308 11.26 -1.19 -9.74
C GLN A 308 11.88 -0.25 -8.68
N ASN A 309 11.11 0.15 -7.67
CA ASN A 309 11.55 1.07 -6.62
C ASN A 309 11.84 0.33 -5.31
N THR A 310 13.04 -0.24 -5.18
CA THR A 310 13.50 -0.95 -3.96
C THR A 310 14.16 -0.05 -2.90
N ALA A 311 14.20 1.27 -3.13
CA ALA A 311 14.67 2.21 -2.12
C ALA A 311 13.67 2.26 -0.95
N SER A 312 14.06 1.74 0.21
CA SER A 312 13.23 1.77 1.42
C SER A 312 13.72 2.83 2.39
N THR A 313 12.77 3.59 2.96
CA THR A 313 12.99 4.35 4.19
C THR A 313 13.49 3.45 5.32
N PRO A 314 14.36 3.95 6.22
CA PRO A 314 14.75 3.23 7.42
C PRO A 314 13.53 2.82 8.26
N ARG A 315 13.57 1.63 8.85
CA ARG A 315 12.45 1.06 9.62
C ARG A 315 12.00 1.98 10.76
N VAL A 316 12.94 2.64 11.43
CA VAL A 316 12.65 3.58 12.54
C VAL A 316 11.82 4.77 12.05
N VAL A 317 12.20 5.37 10.91
CA VAL A 317 11.46 6.51 10.34
C VAL A 317 10.06 6.08 9.90
N ALA A 318 9.94 4.91 9.26
CA ALA A 318 8.63 4.38 8.86
C ALA A 318 7.72 4.12 10.08
N LEU A 319 8.26 3.58 11.17
CA LEU A 319 7.52 3.36 12.42
C LEU A 319 7.15 4.67 13.12
N ALA A 320 8.03 5.67 13.12
CA ALA A 320 7.74 6.99 13.67
C ALA A 320 6.59 7.66 12.92
N ILE A 321 6.64 7.65 11.59
CA ILE A 321 5.54 8.16 10.74
C ILE A 321 4.25 7.41 11.05
N LEU A 322 4.28 6.08 11.09
CA LEU A 322 3.08 5.28 11.39
C LEU A 322 2.53 5.58 12.79
N GLY A 323 3.40 5.76 13.79
CA GLY A 323 3.01 6.09 15.16
C GLY A 323 2.35 7.47 15.26
N VAL A 324 2.96 8.50 14.64
CA VAL A 324 2.39 9.85 14.60
C VAL A 324 1.03 9.86 13.88
N VAL A 325 0.95 9.18 12.73
CA VAL A 325 -0.29 9.07 11.95
C VAL A 325 -1.36 8.28 12.72
N ALA A 326 -0.99 7.25 13.48
CA ALA A 326 -1.93 6.49 14.30
C ALA A 326 -2.51 7.35 15.42
N VAL A 327 -1.66 8.06 16.16
CA VAL A 327 -2.10 8.93 17.28
C VAL A 327 -2.99 10.06 16.78
N LEU A 328 -2.56 10.76 15.71
CA LEU A 328 -3.29 11.91 15.20
C LEU A 328 -4.50 11.54 14.35
N GLY A 329 -4.47 10.42 13.64
CA GLY A 329 -5.49 10.07 12.66
C GLY A 329 -6.62 9.19 13.19
N VAL A 330 -6.30 8.23 14.06
CA VAL A 330 -7.26 7.18 14.48
C VAL A 330 -8.22 7.66 15.58
N MET A 331 -7.80 8.64 16.39
CA MET A 331 -8.61 9.15 17.49
C MET A 331 -9.86 9.87 16.97
N PRO A 332 -11.08 9.54 17.45
CA PRO A 332 -12.29 10.24 17.04
C PRO A 332 -12.34 11.63 17.68
N TYR A 333 -12.41 12.68 16.85
CA TYR A 333 -12.46 14.07 17.33
C TYR A 333 -13.86 14.63 17.19
N ARG A 334 -14.26 15.47 18.15
CA ARG A 334 -15.46 16.30 18.06
C ARG A 334 -15.11 17.74 18.31
N ILE A 335 -15.39 18.61 17.35
CA ILE A 335 -15.23 20.05 17.54
C ILE A 335 -16.34 20.54 18.47
N ILE A 336 -15.99 21.19 19.56
CA ILE A 336 -16.92 21.83 20.50
C ILE A 336 -16.66 23.35 20.56
N ALA A 337 -17.65 24.10 21.04
CA ALA A 337 -17.43 25.50 21.41
C ALA A 337 -16.40 25.58 22.53
N ALA A 338 -15.49 26.53 22.43
CA ALA A 338 -14.60 26.85 23.54
C ALA A 338 -15.43 27.29 24.75
N PRO A 339 -15.08 26.85 25.98
CA PRO A 339 -15.77 27.32 27.16
C PRO A 339 -15.69 28.84 27.19
N ALA A 340 -16.85 29.51 27.24
CA ALA A 340 -16.90 30.95 27.42
C ALA A 340 -16.11 31.28 28.69
N THR A 341 -15.05 32.08 28.54
CA THR A 341 -14.39 32.64 29.71
C THR A 341 -15.41 33.58 30.34
N ALA A 342 -16.06 33.13 31.42
CA ALA A 342 -16.94 33.99 32.19
C ALA A 342 -16.14 35.25 32.55
N PRO A 343 -16.69 36.47 32.34
CA PRO A 343 -16.06 37.67 32.85
C PRO A 343 -15.81 37.45 34.34
N GLN A 344 -14.54 37.48 34.75
CA GLN A 344 -14.22 37.53 36.17
C GLN A 344 -14.93 38.77 36.71
N ALA A 345 -15.93 38.56 37.57
CA ALA A 345 -16.57 39.66 38.27
C ALA A 345 -15.43 40.46 38.93
N PRO A 346 -15.34 41.79 38.71
CA PRO A 346 -14.31 42.59 39.34
C PRO A 346 -14.39 42.31 40.84
N ILE A 347 -13.28 41.83 41.40
CA ILE A 347 -13.10 41.63 42.84
C ILE A 347 -13.53 42.95 43.48
N ALA A 348 -14.63 42.92 44.24
CA ALA A 348 -15.10 44.06 45.00
C ALA A 348 -13.93 44.51 45.88
N THR A 349 -13.33 45.65 45.51
CA THR A 349 -12.35 46.32 46.33
C THR A 349 -13.07 46.76 47.60
N THR A 350 -12.62 46.24 48.72
CA THR A 350 -13.03 46.64 50.06
C THR A 350 -12.91 48.17 50.21
N PRO A 351 -13.89 48.87 50.80
CA PRO A 351 -13.78 50.30 51.01
C PRO A 351 -12.68 50.60 52.02
N LYS A 352 -11.68 51.37 51.58
CA LYS A 352 -10.65 51.98 52.41
C LYS A 352 -11.30 52.94 53.43
N PRO A 353 -10.96 52.87 54.74
CA PRO A 353 -11.55 53.74 55.74
C PRO A 353 -11.09 55.19 55.56
N SER A 354 -12.07 56.09 55.58
CA SER A 354 -11.93 57.54 55.52
C SER A 354 -11.39 58.11 56.84
N PRO A 355 -10.43 59.04 56.83
CA PRO A 355 -10.15 59.90 57.98
C PRO A 355 -10.99 61.19 57.90
N ALA A 356 -11.74 61.47 58.96
CA ALA A 356 -12.16 62.83 59.33
C ALA A 356 -10.93 63.60 59.90
N PRO A 357 -10.98 64.92 60.22
CA PRO A 357 -12.11 65.86 60.21
C PRO A 357 -11.78 67.29 59.70
N VAL A 358 -12.77 68.20 59.80
CA VAL A 358 -12.68 69.62 60.28
C VAL A 358 -13.35 70.68 59.37
N VAL A 359 -14.55 71.11 59.83
CA VAL A 359 -15.11 72.48 60.03
C VAL A 359 -15.21 73.47 58.86
N ALA A 360 -16.43 73.97 58.63
CA ALA A 360 -16.81 75.15 57.83
C ALA A 360 -16.83 76.45 58.69
N PRO A 361 -16.77 77.68 58.13
CA PRO A 361 -17.99 78.31 57.57
C PRO A 361 -17.79 79.23 56.33
N ALA A 362 -18.91 79.62 55.70
CA ALA A 362 -19.11 80.44 54.48
C ALA A 362 -19.01 81.98 54.73
N PRO A 363 -19.43 82.93 53.84
CA PRO A 363 -19.54 83.01 52.36
C PRO A 363 -18.91 84.32 51.75
N ARG A 364 -18.76 84.46 50.42
CA ARG A 364 -18.71 85.78 49.73
C ARG A 364 -19.11 85.74 48.24
N VAL A 365 -19.69 86.86 47.78
CA VAL A 365 -20.51 87.11 46.58
C VAL A 365 -19.75 87.84 45.46
N ALA A 366 -20.23 87.72 44.21
CA ALA A 366 -20.02 88.54 42.99
C ALA A 366 -18.67 88.38 42.24
N ALA A 367 -18.55 88.51 40.89
CA ALA A 367 -19.43 89.07 39.85
C ALA A 367 -19.13 88.47 38.45
N THR A 368 -20.18 88.39 37.62
CA THR A 368 -20.32 88.73 36.19
C THR A 368 -19.09 88.85 35.27
N GLN A 369 -19.11 88.16 34.12
CA GLN A 369 -18.99 88.77 32.78
C GLN A 369 -19.33 87.79 31.63
N VAL A 370 -20.16 88.28 30.70
CA VAL A 370 -20.42 87.80 29.33
C VAL A 370 -20.01 88.97 28.40
N PRO A 371 -19.63 88.77 27.13
CA PRO A 371 -20.66 88.82 26.07
C PRO A 371 -20.44 87.85 24.87
N ALA A 372 -21.55 87.65 24.16
CA ALA A 372 -21.78 86.99 22.87
C ALA A 372 -21.29 87.88 21.67
N PRO A 373 -21.54 87.61 20.35
CA PRO A 373 -22.48 86.66 19.74
C PRO A 373 -22.06 85.90 18.44
N THR A 374 -22.95 84.97 18.09
CA THR A 374 -23.24 84.13 16.89
C THR A 374 -23.59 84.96 15.61
N PRO A 375 -24.19 84.46 14.49
CA PRO A 375 -24.34 83.10 13.86
C PRO A 375 -24.25 83.08 12.28
N VAL A 376 -24.69 81.97 11.65
CA VAL A 376 -25.53 81.79 10.41
C VAL A 376 -24.91 80.72 9.48
N ALA A 377 -25.45 79.49 9.35
CA ALA A 377 -26.65 78.97 8.60
C ALA A 377 -26.45 78.98 7.05
N ALA A 378 -27.00 78.13 6.18
CA ALA A 378 -28.01 77.06 6.20
C ALA A 378 -27.87 76.24 4.88
N GLU A 379 -28.17 74.94 4.88
CA GLU A 379 -29.26 74.23 4.16
C GLU A 379 -29.16 73.99 2.62
N THR A 380 -28.92 72.72 2.26
CA THR A 380 -29.77 71.71 1.55
C THR A 380 -30.78 72.07 0.41
N PRO A 381 -31.34 71.07 -0.35
CA PRO A 381 -31.14 70.83 -1.79
C PRO A 381 -32.42 71.02 -2.66
N GLU A 382 -32.38 70.76 -3.99
CA GLU A 382 -33.47 70.03 -4.71
C GLU A 382 -33.28 69.84 -6.25
N VAL A 383 -33.79 68.68 -6.72
CA VAL A 383 -34.61 68.39 -7.93
C VAL A 383 -34.00 68.12 -9.33
N SER A 384 -34.52 67.02 -9.89
CA SER A 384 -34.37 66.33 -11.20
C SER A 384 -35.14 67.04 -12.35
N PRO A 385 -34.99 66.71 -13.66
CA PRO A 385 -35.75 65.58 -14.23
C PRO A 385 -35.09 64.87 -15.45
N ALA A 386 -35.86 63.94 -16.04
CA ALA A 386 -35.52 62.80 -16.89
C ALA A 386 -35.53 63.01 -18.44
N ALA A 387 -35.29 61.89 -19.16
CA ALA A 387 -35.36 61.58 -20.62
C ALA A 387 -34.00 61.71 -21.36
N GLU A 388 -33.55 60.85 -22.28
CA GLU A 388 -34.17 59.85 -23.18
C GLU A 388 -33.08 58.87 -23.70
N ILE A 389 -33.46 57.69 -24.21
CA ILE A 389 -32.58 56.56 -24.58
C ILE A 389 -32.04 56.66 -26.02
N ALA A 390 -30.73 56.45 -26.22
CA ALA A 390 -30.11 56.07 -27.50
C ALA A 390 -28.88 55.15 -27.28
N PRO A 391 -28.56 54.19 -28.18
CA PRO A 391 -27.73 53.02 -27.88
C PRO A 391 -26.22 53.33 -27.82
N PRO A 392 -25.43 52.58 -27.03
CA PRO A 392 -24.02 52.91 -26.81
C PRO A 392 -23.12 52.52 -27.99
N ARG A 393 -22.30 53.50 -28.41
CA ARG A 393 -21.13 53.33 -29.28
C ARG A 393 -20.15 52.32 -28.65
N ARG A 394 -19.62 51.43 -29.50
CA ARG A 394 -18.51 50.52 -29.16
C ARG A 394 -17.25 51.33 -28.82
N ILE A 395 -16.75 51.16 -27.60
CA ILE A 395 -15.40 51.54 -27.21
C ILE A 395 -14.48 50.37 -27.58
N PRO A 396 -13.37 50.56 -28.31
CA PRO A 396 -12.43 49.48 -28.59
C PRO A 396 -11.68 49.09 -27.31
N ALA A 397 -11.60 47.78 -27.06
CA ALA A 397 -10.90 47.21 -25.92
C ALA A 397 -9.38 47.47 -26.00
N PRO A 398 -8.69 47.65 -24.85
CA PRO A 398 -7.24 47.75 -24.82
C PRO A 398 -6.59 46.43 -25.27
N PRO A 399 -5.39 46.46 -25.90
CA PRO A 399 -4.73 45.26 -26.39
C PRO A 399 -4.33 44.33 -25.24
N ALA A 400 -4.52 43.02 -25.45
CA ALA A 400 -4.17 41.98 -24.50
C ALA A 400 -2.65 41.98 -24.21
N PRO A 401 -2.22 41.70 -22.96
CA PRO A 401 -0.82 41.51 -22.67
C PRO A 401 -0.25 40.31 -23.45
N PRO A 402 1.02 40.35 -23.87
CA PRO A 402 1.63 39.25 -24.62
C PRO A 402 1.64 37.96 -23.78
N ALA A 403 1.34 36.85 -24.44
CA ALA A 403 1.38 35.52 -23.83
C ALA A 403 2.77 35.25 -23.23
N PRO A 404 2.88 34.66 -22.02
CA PRO A 404 4.16 34.24 -21.51
C PRO A 404 4.76 33.22 -22.47
N ALA A 405 6.02 33.45 -22.86
CA ALA A 405 6.78 32.52 -23.68
C ALA A 405 6.71 31.12 -23.04
N SER A 406 6.29 30.14 -23.83
CA SER A 406 6.28 28.73 -23.42
C SER A 406 7.66 28.37 -22.90
N ALA A 407 7.75 28.08 -21.60
CA ALA A 407 8.95 27.51 -21.01
C ALA A 407 9.31 26.24 -21.79
N PRO A 408 10.60 26.02 -22.13
CA PRO A 408 11.00 24.79 -22.79
C PRO A 408 10.63 23.61 -21.88
N ALA A 409 10.04 22.57 -22.48
CA ALA A 409 9.69 21.35 -21.78
C ALA A 409 10.90 20.88 -20.95
N PRO A 410 10.71 20.50 -19.67
CA PRO A 410 11.82 20.05 -18.84
C PRO A 410 12.46 18.84 -19.54
N ALA A 411 13.73 19.00 -19.92
CA ALA A 411 14.53 17.90 -20.46
C ALA A 411 14.45 16.74 -19.48
N MET A 412 14.14 15.54 -19.98
CA MET A 412 14.17 14.32 -19.19
C MET A 412 15.55 14.23 -18.50
N PRO A 413 15.61 13.96 -17.19
CA PRO A 413 16.89 13.76 -16.54
C PRO A 413 17.58 12.60 -17.23
N ALA A 414 18.82 12.84 -17.69
CA ALA A 414 19.66 11.77 -18.21
C ALA A 414 19.71 10.63 -17.18
N PRO A 415 19.60 9.36 -17.60
CA PRO A 415 19.67 8.24 -16.68
C PRO A 415 20.96 8.36 -15.86
N PRO A 416 20.91 8.15 -14.53
CA PRO A 416 22.10 8.22 -13.71
C PRO A 416 23.13 7.24 -14.26
N ALA A 417 24.39 7.70 -14.38
CA ALA A 417 25.49 6.83 -14.76
C ALA A 417 25.46 5.58 -13.86
N PRO A 418 25.63 4.37 -14.42
CA PRO A 418 25.58 3.15 -13.64
C PRO A 418 26.58 3.28 -12.48
N PRO A 419 26.20 2.88 -11.26
CA PRO A 419 27.11 2.92 -10.12
C PRO A 419 28.37 2.13 -10.47
N ALA A 420 29.53 2.64 -10.04
CA ALA A 420 30.79 1.93 -10.20
C ALA A 420 30.61 0.47 -9.73
N PRO A 421 31.09 -0.52 -10.50
CA PRO A 421 30.88 -1.91 -10.15
C PRO A 421 31.35 -2.14 -8.72
N PRO A 422 30.56 -2.82 -7.86
CA PRO A 422 31.00 -3.15 -6.52
C PRO A 422 32.34 -3.89 -6.60
N ALA A 423 33.21 -3.68 -5.61
CA ALA A 423 34.46 -4.42 -5.45
C ALA A 423 34.20 -5.90 -5.76
N ALA A 424 34.98 -6.45 -6.70
CA ALA A 424 34.72 -7.70 -7.42
C ALA A 424 33.88 -8.69 -6.60
N ALA A 425 32.57 -8.73 -6.88
CA ALA A 425 31.66 -9.61 -6.18
C ALA A 425 32.13 -11.05 -6.41
N ARG A 426 32.50 -11.74 -5.32
CA ARG A 426 32.95 -13.13 -5.39
C ARG A 426 31.80 -13.98 -5.93
N ILE A 427 31.98 -14.58 -7.10
CA ILE A 427 30.90 -15.32 -7.77
C ILE A 427 30.87 -16.73 -7.19
N THR A 428 29.77 -17.06 -6.51
CA THR A 428 29.50 -18.44 -6.06
C THR A 428 28.64 -19.17 -7.10
N ARG A 429 29.13 -20.30 -7.59
CA ARG A 429 28.43 -21.19 -8.54
C ARG A 429 28.10 -22.53 -7.86
N GLY A 430 27.01 -23.16 -8.28
CA GLY A 430 26.60 -24.48 -7.80
C GLY A 430 25.31 -24.48 -7.00
N THR A 431 25.04 -25.59 -6.31
CA THR A 431 23.75 -25.88 -5.68
C THR A 431 23.70 -25.33 -4.26
N PHE A 432 22.79 -24.40 -3.99
CA PHE A 432 22.58 -23.82 -2.66
C PHE A 432 21.51 -24.61 -1.92
N HIS A 433 21.86 -25.16 -0.77
CA HIS A 433 20.88 -25.74 0.15
C HIS A 433 20.44 -24.69 1.18
N LEU A 434 19.14 -24.55 1.38
CA LEU A 434 18.56 -23.64 2.38
C LEU A 434 18.90 -24.06 3.83
N SER A 435 19.39 -25.29 4.05
CA SER A 435 19.77 -25.85 5.35
C SER A 435 20.97 -26.80 5.23
N ALA A 436 21.76 -26.95 6.29
CA ALA A 436 22.90 -27.88 6.38
C ALA A 436 22.48 -29.36 6.58
N SER A 437 21.22 -29.72 6.30
CA SER A 437 20.62 -31.01 6.67
C SER A 437 21.12 -32.22 5.88
N ASN A 438 21.67 -32.03 4.67
CA ASN A 438 22.35 -33.12 3.98
C ASN A 438 23.62 -33.46 4.74
N ASN A 439 23.84 -34.72 5.14
CA ASN A 439 25.05 -35.16 5.84
C ASN A 439 26.34 -35.02 5.00
N GLU A 440 26.23 -34.49 3.78
CA GLU A 440 27.29 -34.27 2.82
C GLU A 440 27.12 -32.89 2.18
N GLY A 441 28.23 -32.16 2.08
CA GLY A 441 28.28 -30.86 1.41
C GLY A 441 29.73 -30.42 1.21
N TYR A 442 30.01 -29.63 0.19
CA TYR A 442 31.36 -29.15 -0.10
C TYR A 442 31.37 -27.73 -0.65
N VAL A 443 32.48 -27.03 -0.43
CA VAL A 443 32.77 -25.68 -0.88
C VAL A 443 34.22 -25.64 -1.36
N LEU A 444 34.44 -25.44 -2.65
CA LEU A 444 35.73 -25.06 -3.21
C LEU A 444 35.81 -23.53 -3.24
N LEU A 445 36.72 -22.94 -2.48
CA LEU A 445 37.01 -21.50 -2.49
C LEU A 445 38.26 -21.21 -3.30
N ARG A 446 38.20 -20.13 -4.09
CA ARG A 446 39.35 -19.50 -4.79
C ARG A 446 39.37 -18.01 -4.46
N GLU A 447 40.38 -17.28 -4.93
CA GLU A 447 40.52 -15.84 -4.67
C GLU A 447 39.23 -15.05 -4.97
N ASN A 448 38.67 -15.23 -6.17
CA ASN A 448 37.52 -14.43 -6.63
C ASN A 448 36.27 -15.23 -6.99
N ASN A 449 36.31 -16.56 -6.92
CA ASN A 449 35.16 -17.42 -7.24
C ASN A 449 35.04 -18.57 -6.23
N SER A 450 33.84 -19.12 -6.08
CA SER A 450 33.60 -20.33 -5.30
C SER A 450 32.65 -21.28 -6.02
N VAL A 451 32.89 -22.57 -5.88
CA VAL A 451 31.97 -23.63 -6.34
C VAL A 451 31.49 -24.38 -5.11
N MET A 452 30.18 -24.55 -4.94
CA MET A 452 29.67 -25.28 -3.79
C MET A 452 28.43 -26.11 -4.06
N ASN A 453 28.27 -27.13 -3.24
CA ASN A 453 27.04 -27.85 -3.00
C ASN A 453 26.88 -27.90 -1.49
N GLY A 454 26.12 -26.96 -0.93
CA GLY A 454 26.08 -26.75 0.51
C GLY A 454 25.21 -25.57 0.92
N SER A 455 25.14 -25.34 2.22
CA SER A 455 24.42 -24.22 2.80
C SER A 455 25.25 -22.93 2.81
N THR A 456 24.59 -21.79 3.05
CA THR A 456 25.29 -20.52 3.26
C THR A 456 26.16 -20.53 4.51
N GLU A 457 25.86 -21.38 5.49
CA GLU A 457 26.70 -21.59 6.67
C GLU A 457 27.99 -22.32 6.32
N ASP A 458 27.89 -23.35 5.48
CA ASP A 458 29.05 -24.10 4.96
C ASP A 458 30.00 -23.15 4.20
N LEU A 459 29.45 -22.25 3.37
CA LEU A 459 30.23 -21.23 2.67
C LEU A 459 30.94 -20.26 3.63
N ARG A 460 30.23 -19.77 4.65
CA ARG A 460 30.83 -18.86 5.66
C ARG A 460 31.91 -19.55 6.48
N GLU A 461 31.73 -20.83 6.80
CA GLU A 461 32.73 -21.62 7.52
C GLU A 461 33.98 -21.85 6.67
N ALA A 462 33.81 -22.24 5.40
CA ALA A 462 34.91 -22.32 4.45
C ALA A 462 35.66 -20.98 4.32
N GLN A 463 34.92 -19.86 4.26
CA GLN A 463 35.52 -18.52 4.14
C GLN A 463 36.33 -18.12 5.37
N ARG A 464 35.87 -18.48 6.58
CA ARG A 464 36.63 -18.27 7.83
C ARG A 464 37.95 -19.05 7.86
N LEU A 465 38.01 -20.16 7.13
CA LEU A 465 39.19 -21.03 7.08
C LEU A 465 40.19 -20.62 5.99
N GLN A 466 39.79 -19.73 5.07
CA GLN A 466 40.63 -19.24 3.98
C GLN A 466 41.66 -18.21 4.49
N ARG A 467 42.94 -18.46 4.21
CA ARG A 467 44.04 -17.54 4.55
C ARG A 467 44.57 -16.89 3.28
N ASN A 468 44.65 -15.56 3.23
CA ASN A 468 45.26 -14.80 2.13
C ASN A 468 44.76 -15.18 0.71
N GLY A 469 43.48 -15.54 0.57
CA GLY A 469 42.90 -15.91 -0.74
C GLY A 469 43.28 -17.31 -1.24
N GLU A 470 43.94 -18.15 -0.41
CA GLU A 470 44.36 -19.50 -0.78
C GLU A 470 43.19 -20.36 -1.29
N GLU A 471 43.49 -21.27 -2.22
CA GLU A 471 42.51 -22.26 -2.67
C GLU A 471 42.34 -23.33 -1.59
N LEU A 472 41.08 -23.61 -1.24
CA LEU A 472 40.76 -24.67 -0.29
C LEU A 472 39.47 -25.35 -0.66
N LEU A 473 39.42 -26.64 -0.37
CA LEU A 473 38.20 -27.44 -0.44
C LEU A 473 37.76 -27.74 1.00
N TRP A 474 36.64 -27.18 1.39
CA TRP A 474 35.94 -27.53 2.62
C TRP A 474 34.86 -28.56 2.27
N PHE A 475 34.67 -29.57 3.11
CA PHE A 475 33.51 -30.45 2.99
C PHE A 475 33.08 -31.02 4.32
N ARG A 476 31.82 -31.43 4.41
CA ARG A 476 31.24 -32.12 5.53
C ARG A 476 30.85 -33.53 5.11
N ARG A 477 31.14 -34.50 5.98
CA ARG A 477 30.76 -35.89 5.81
C ARG A 477 30.32 -36.46 7.15
N GLY A 478 29.04 -36.80 7.25
CA GLY A 478 28.44 -37.17 8.52
C GLY A 478 28.50 -36.00 9.50
N ASN A 479 28.98 -36.30 10.72
CA ASN A 479 29.14 -35.32 11.79
C ASN A 479 30.55 -34.69 11.82
N THR A 480 31.38 -34.95 10.80
CA THR A 480 32.77 -34.48 10.72
C THR A 480 32.94 -33.54 9.55
N LYS A 481 33.64 -32.44 9.78
CA LYS A 481 33.98 -31.43 8.77
C LYS A 481 35.47 -31.51 8.46
N TYR A 482 35.83 -31.29 7.21
CA TYR A 482 37.18 -31.47 6.70
C TYR A 482 37.61 -30.28 5.86
N VAL A 483 38.92 -30.06 5.81
CA VAL A 483 39.56 -29.12 4.89
C VAL A 483 40.68 -29.83 4.14
N VAL A 484 40.76 -29.60 2.84
CA VAL A 484 41.84 -30.03 1.96
C VAL A 484 42.52 -28.80 1.38
N ARG A 485 43.85 -28.74 1.53
CA ARG A 485 44.73 -27.74 0.93
C ARG A 485 45.75 -28.34 -0.04
N ASP A 486 45.66 -29.64 -0.31
CA ASP A 486 46.56 -30.35 -1.21
C ASP A 486 46.38 -29.89 -2.67
N PRO A 487 47.40 -29.32 -3.33
CA PRO A 487 47.27 -28.78 -4.68
C PRO A 487 46.80 -29.80 -5.72
N ALA A 488 47.26 -31.06 -5.63
CA ALA A 488 46.89 -32.11 -6.57
C ALA A 488 45.40 -32.48 -6.47
N THR A 489 44.87 -32.54 -5.25
CA THR A 489 43.44 -32.79 -5.00
C THR A 489 42.58 -31.62 -5.47
N LEU A 490 43.00 -30.38 -5.18
CA LEU A 490 42.29 -29.17 -5.62
C LEU A 490 42.25 -29.05 -7.15
N GLU A 491 43.35 -29.37 -7.84
CA GLU A 491 43.40 -29.36 -9.29
C GLU A 491 42.43 -30.38 -9.91
N ARG A 492 42.38 -31.60 -9.37
CA ARG A 492 41.43 -32.63 -9.82
C ARG A 492 39.98 -32.22 -9.59
N PHE A 493 39.71 -31.55 -8.46
CA PHE A 493 38.39 -31.01 -8.17
C PHE A 493 38.02 -29.87 -9.12
N ARG A 494 38.96 -28.99 -9.48
CA ARG A 494 38.76 -27.93 -10.47
C ARG A 494 38.49 -28.49 -11.87
N ALA A 495 39.29 -29.47 -12.30
CA ALA A 495 39.14 -30.11 -13.60
C ALA A 495 37.76 -30.75 -13.78
N ASN A 496 37.17 -31.25 -12.69
CA ASN A 496 35.83 -31.81 -12.67
C ASN A 496 34.72 -30.82 -13.08
N TYR A 497 34.85 -29.53 -12.74
CA TYR A 497 33.88 -28.49 -13.08
C TYR A 497 34.21 -27.71 -14.36
N ALA A 498 35.27 -28.09 -15.09
CA ALA A 498 35.67 -27.39 -16.31
C ALA A 498 34.59 -27.46 -17.41
N GLU A 499 33.86 -28.57 -17.51
CA GLU A 499 32.74 -28.71 -18.45
C GLU A 499 31.58 -27.76 -18.08
N VAL A 500 31.16 -27.77 -16.82
CA VAL A 500 30.12 -26.88 -16.27
C VAL A 500 30.47 -25.42 -16.50
N ALA A 501 31.73 -25.03 -16.30
CA ALA A 501 32.19 -23.67 -16.55
C ALA A 501 32.03 -23.25 -18.03
N ARG A 502 32.42 -24.11 -18.99
CA ARG A 502 32.27 -23.84 -20.43
C ARG A 502 30.81 -23.76 -20.87
N LEU A 503 29.94 -24.61 -20.31
CA LEU A 503 28.50 -24.54 -20.56
C LEU A 503 27.92 -23.23 -19.98
N GLY A 504 28.42 -22.78 -18.83
CA GLY A 504 28.06 -21.48 -18.24
C GLY A 504 28.45 -20.28 -19.12
N GLU A 505 29.61 -20.32 -19.78
CA GLU A 505 30.00 -19.31 -20.78
C GLU A 505 29.05 -19.32 -21.99
N SER A 506 28.65 -20.51 -22.44
CA SER A 506 27.68 -20.66 -23.53
C SER A 506 26.31 -20.09 -23.13
N GLN A 507 25.89 -20.28 -21.88
CA GLN A 507 24.66 -19.69 -21.32
C GLN A 507 24.74 -18.17 -21.33
N SER A 508 25.87 -17.61 -20.92
CA SER A 508 26.10 -16.17 -20.95
C SER A 508 26.03 -15.61 -22.38
N ALA A 509 26.57 -16.33 -23.37
CA ALA A 509 26.48 -15.94 -24.77
C ALA A 509 25.03 -15.91 -25.29
N ILE A 510 24.21 -16.91 -24.92
CA ILE A 510 22.76 -16.92 -25.22
C ILE A 510 22.08 -15.71 -24.57
N GLY A 511 22.36 -15.44 -23.29
CA GLY A 511 21.83 -14.28 -22.57
C GLY A 511 22.18 -12.94 -23.24
N ASN A 512 23.40 -12.78 -23.73
CA ASN A 512 23.81 -11.58 -24.47
C ASN A 512 23.03 -11.41 -25.79
N ARG A 513 22.79 -12.51 -26.52
CA ARG A 513 21.97 -12.50 -27.75
C ARG A 513 20.51 -12.17 -27.46
N GLN A 514 19.94 -12.75 -26.39
CA GLN A 514 18.59 -12.43 -25.91
C GLN A 514 18.46 -10.95 -25.55
N SER A 515 19.46 -10.38 -24.85
CA SER A 515 19.49 -8.95 -24.54
C SER A 515 19.49 -8.08 -25.80
N GLY A 516 20.26 -8.47 -26.83
CA GLY A 516 20.26 -7.79 -28.13
C GLY A 516 18.88 -7.78 -28.81
N ILE A 517 18.13 -8.89 -28.75
CA ILE A 517 16.75 -8.97 -29.27
C ILE A 517 15.81 -8.11 -28.42
N GLY A 518 15.92 -8.16 -27.09
CA GLY A 518 15.13 -7.33 -26.19
C GLY A 518 15.30 -5.83 -26.46
N ASN A 519 16.51 -5.37 -26.77
CA ASN A 519 16.76 -3.98 -27.17
C ASN A 519 16.05 -3.61 -28.49
N LYS A 520 16.00 -4.53 -29.47
CA LYS A 520 15.26 -4.33 -30.73
C LYS A 520 13.75 -4.27 -30.49
N GLN A 521 13.21 -5.15 -29.65
CA GLN A 521 11.80 -5.13 -29.26
C GLN A 521 11.42 -3.83 -28.53
N ALA A 522 12.27 -3.35 -27.63
CA ALA A 522 12.06 -2.07 -26.96
C ALA A 522 12.03 -0.90 -27.96
N ALA A 523 12.91 -0.91 -28.97
CA ALA A 523 12.91 0.10 -30.02
C ALA A 523 11.62 0.06 -30.87
N ILE A 524 11.12 -1.14 -31.20
CA ILE A 524 9.82 -1.32 -31.90
C ILE A 524 8.68 -0.78 -31.02
N GLY A 525 8.63 -1.16 -29.75
CA GLY A 525 7.61 -0.70 -28.80
C GLY A 525 7.58 0.83 -28.63
N ASN A 526 8.75 1.48 -28.61
CA ASN A 526 8.83 2.94 -28.59
C ASN A 526 8.24 3.58 -29.85
N LYS A 527 8.49 3.01 -31.03
CA LYS A 527 7.89 3.49 -32.29
C LYS A 527 6.38 3.25 -32.33
N GLN A 528 5.90 2.12 -31.81
CA GLN A 528 4.46 1.86 -31.68
C GLN A 528 3.77 2.87 -30.76
N ALA A 529 4.42 3.25 -29.64
CA ALA A 529 3.91 4.29 -28.75
C ALA A 529 3.85 5.66 -29.46
N GLU A 530 4.87 6.01 -30.24
CA GLU A 530 4.87 7.25 -31.04
C GLU A 530 3.75 7.25 -32.10
N LEU A 531 3.54 6.12 -32.80
CA LEU A 531 2.42 5.97 -33.74
C LEU A 531 1.08 6.11 -33.04
N GLY A 532 0.88 5.48 -31.88
CA GLY A 532 -0.34 5.61 -31.10
C GLY A 532 -0.62 7.05 -30.67
N MET A 533 0.41 7.84 -30.34
CA MET A 533 0.26 9.26 -30.07
C MET A 533 -0.18 10.05 -31.32
N LYS A 534 0.41 9.77 -32.49
CA LYS A 534 0.01 10.40 -33.77
C LYS A 534 -1.43 10.06 -34.15
N GLN A 535 -1.86 8.82 -33.92
CA GLN A 535 -3.24 8.38 -34.13
C GLN A 535 -4.21 9.12 -33.20
N ALA A 536 -3.88 9.25 -31.92
CA ALA A 536 -4.69 9.98 -30.95
C ALA A 536 -4.78 11.48 -31.28
N GLU A 537 -3.69 12.09 -31.72
CA GLU A 537 -3.66 13.49 -32.16
C GLU A 537 -4.53 13.70 -33.40
N LEU A 538 -4.44 12.80 -34.38
CA LEU A 538 -5.26 12.86 -35.60
C LEU A 538 -6.75 12.72 -35.29
N ALA A 539 -7.12 11.77 -34.42
CA ALA A 539 -8.48 11.61 -33.94
C ALA A 539 -9.00 12.87 -33.21
N SER A 540 -8.15 13.54 -32.43
CA SER A 540 -8.49 14.78 -31.74
C SER A 540 -8.74 15.95 -32.72
N ARG A 541 -7.90 16.09 -33.75
CA ARG A 541 -8.05 17.12 -34.79
C ARG A 541 -9.32 16.91 -35.63
N LEU A 542 -9.67 15.65 -35.92
CA LEU A 542 -10.95 15.29 -36.55
C LEU A 542 -12.14 15.68 -35.67
N ALA A 543 -12.12 15.31 -34.38
CA ALA A 543 -13.20 15.61 -33.45
C ALA A 543 -13.44 17.13 -33.27
N THR A 544 -12.38 17.94 -33.37
CA THR A 544 -12.45 19.41 -33.25
C THR A 544 -12.74 20.11 -34.59
N ARG A 545 -13.00 19.36 -35.68
CA ARG A 545 -13.20 19.86 -37.05
C ARG A 545 -12.07 20.77 -37.55
N GLN A 546 -10.88 20.62 -37.00
CA GLN A 546 -9.68 21.35 -37.43
C GLN A 546 -9.06 20.75 -38.70
N MET A 547 -9.59 19.62 -39.18
CA MET A 547 -9.09 18.85 -40.31
C MET A 547 -10.25 18.27 -41.13
N ARG A 548 -10.07 18.15 -42.45
CA ARG A 548 -11.05 17.50 -43.34
C ARG A 548 -10.96 15.98 -43.21
N GLU A 549 -12.10 15.31 -43.28
CA GLU A 549 -12.18 13.83 -43.18
C GLU A 549 -11.30 13.14 -44.22
N SER A 550 -11.34 13.54 -45.49
CA SER A 550 -10.52 12.94 -46.55
C SER A 550 -9.00 13.08 -46.33
N GLU A 551 -8.56 14.16 -45.68
CA GLU A 551 -7.16 14.36 -45.35
C GLU A 551 -6.75 13.51 -44.14
N ALA A 552 -7.67 13.33 -43.18
CA ALA A 552 -7.44 12.49 -42.03
C ALA A 552 -7.41 11.00 -42.41
N ASP A 553 -8.28 10.55 -43.32
CA ASP A 553 -8.30 9.19 -43.85
C ASP A 553 -6.98 8.86 -44.57
N ALA A 554 -6.46 9.79 -45.37
CA ALA A 554 -5.18 9.62 -46.05
C ALA A 554 -4.00 9.49 -45.06
N ARG A 555 -4.00 10.30 -43.99
CA ARG A 555 -2.98 10.22 -42.94
C ARG A 555 -3.14 8.99 -42.04
N MET A 556 -4.37 8.54 -41.80
CA MET A 556 -4.67 7.32 -41.06
C MET A 556 -4.14 6.11 -41.83
N ALA A 557 -4.40 6.03 -43.13
CA ALA A 557 -3.87 4.98 -44.00
C ALA A 557 -2.32 4.93 -44.03
N GLU A 558 -1.64 6.08 -43.93
CA GLU A 558 -0.18 6.14 -43.84
C GLU A 558 0.33 5.62 -42.48
N LEU A 559 -0.32 5.97 -41.38
CA LEU A 559 0.01 5.43 -40.06
C LEU A 559 -0.22 3.92 -39.98
N ASP A 560 -1.26 3.40 -40.65
CA ASP A 560 -1.53 1.96 -40.72
C ASP A 560 -0.44 1.21 -41.51
N ARG A 561 0.10 1.81 -42.59
CA ARG A 561 1.27 1.25 -43.28
C ARG A 561 2.50 1.23 -42.40
N GLN A 562 2.73 2.28 -41.61
CA GLN A 562 3.85 2.33 -40.66
C GLN A 562 3.69 1.27 -39.56
N GLN A 563 2.48 1.08 -39.05
CA GLN A 563 2.16 0.00 -38.11
C GLN A 563 2.45 -1.37 -38.72
N ALA A 564 2.01 -1.63 -39.95
CA ALA A 564 2.26 -2.89 -40.64
C ALA A 564 3.77 -3.19 -40.85
N VAL A 565 4.59 -2.16 -41.05
CA VAL A 565 6.06 -2.32 -41.11
C VAL A 565 6.62 -2.73 -39.76
N LEU A 566 6.17 -2.10 -38.66
CA LEU A 566 6.59 -2.49 -37.32
C LEU A 566 6.16 -3.91 -36.97
N ASP A 567 4.97 -4.32 -37.38
CA ASP A 567 4.47 -5.68 -37.16
C ASP A 567 5.33 -6.71 -37.91
N ARG A 568 5.77 -6.41 -39.13
CA ARG A 568 6.74 -7.26 -39.85
C ARG A 568 8.09 -7.32 -39.13
N GLN A 569 8.60 -6.20 -38.66
CA GLN A 569 9.86 -6.16 -37.89
C GLN A 569 9.75 -6.96 -36.59
N GLN A 570 8.59 -6.95 -35.94
CA GLN A 570 8.32 -7.77 -34.77
C GLN A 570 8.31 -9.26 -35.13
N ALA A 571 7.63 -9.64 -36.22
CA ALA A 571 7.60 -11.02 -36.70
C ALA A 571 8.98 -11.55 -37.11
N GLU A 572 9.85 -10.70 -37.67
CA GLU A 572 11.24 -11.06 -37.98
C GLU A 572 12.07 -11.44 -36.74
N LEU A 573 11.68 -10.98 -35.55
CA LEU A 573 12.34 -11.33 -34.28
C LEU A 573 11.85 -12.66 -33.69
N ASP A 574 10.72 -13.20 -34.15
CA ASP A 574 10.14 -14.42 -33.59
C ASP A 574 10.98 -15.65 -33.91
N ALA A 575 11.47 -15.76 -35.15
CA ALA A 575 12.33 -16.87 -35.58
C ALA A 575 13.66 -16.97 -34.78
N PRO A 576 14.46 -15.89 -34.62
CA PRO A 576 15.65 -15.94 -33.80
C PRO A 576 15.34 -16.15 -32.31
N MET A 577 14.18 -15.70 -31.81
CA MET A 577 13.74 -15.99 -30.44
C MET A 577 13.46 -17.49 -30.24
N ALA A 578 12.70 -18.10 -31.15
CA ALA A 578 12.41 -19.53 -31.12
C ALA A 578 13.67 -20.41 -31.29
N GLU A 579 14.69 -19.92 -32.00
CA GLU A 579 15.99 -20.60 -32.10
C GLU A 579 16.77 -20.49 -30.79
N LEU A 580 16.81 -19.30 -30.14
CA LEU A 580 17.45 -19.15 -28.84
C LEU A 580 16.77 -19.99 -27.76
N ASP A 581 15.44 -20.11 -27.78
CA ASP A 581 14.70 -20.96 -26.85
C ASP A 581 15.05 -22.45 -27.01
N ARG A 582 15.22 -22.91 -28.26
CA ARG A 582 15.71 -24.27 -28.54
C ARG A 582 17.15 -24.47 -28.05
N GLN A 583 18.03 -23.50 -28.30
CA GLN A 583 19.42 -23.53 -27.82
C GLN A 583 19.49 -23.54 -26.29
N GLN A 584 18.62 -22.77 -25.64
CA GLN A 584 18.49 -22.71 -24.19
C GLN A 584 18.07 -24.07 -23.62
N ALA A 585 17.00 -24.67 -24.17
CA ALA A 585 16.50 -25.97 -23.72
C ALA A 585 17.55 -27.09 -23.86
N GLU A 586 18.31 -27.10 -24.97
CA GLU A 586 19.40 -28.07 -25.16
C GLU A 586 20.59 -27.81 -24.22
N LEU A 587 20.90 -26.54 -23.96
CA LEU A 587 21.96 -26.17 -23.04
C LEU A 587 21.60 -26.54 -21.59
N ASP A 588 20.34 -26.36 -21.19
CA ASP A 588 19.84 -26.73 -19.85
C ASP A 588 19.97 -28.23 -19.62
N LYS A 589 19.60 -29.07 -20.61
CA LYS A 589 19.81 -30.53 -20.55
C LYS A 589 21.28 -30.89 -20.39
N LYS A 590 22.16 -30.24 -21.15
CA LYS A 590 23.62 -30.46 -21.07
C LYS A 590 24.16 -30.01 -19.72
N MET A 591 23.67 -28.89 -19.17
CA MET A 591 24.07 -28.36 -17.87
C MET A 591 23.67 -29.34 -16.76
N GLN A 592 22.42 -29.79 -16.73
CA GLN A 592 21.95 -30.76 -15.75
C GLN A 592 22.76 -32.06 -15.78
N ALA A 593 23.05 -32.58 -16.97
CA ALA A 593 23.85 -33.79 -17.13
C ALA A 593 25.32 -33.58 -16.69
N ALA A 594 25.91 -32.43 -17.02
CA ALA A 594 27.27 -32.09 -16.62
C ALA A 594 27.38 -31.87 -15.10
N ASP A 595 26.42 -31.18 -14.48
CA ASP A 595 26.34 -30.99 -13.04
C ASP A 595 26.18 -32.31 -12.30
N ALA A 596 25.29 -33.20 -12.76
CA ALA A 596 25.12 -34.52 -12.15
C ALA A 596 26.41 -35.37 -12.20
N ARG A 597 27.12 -35.36 -13.33
CA ARG A 597 28.43 -36.03 -13.47
C ARG A 597 29.48 -35.40 -12.55
N ALA A 598 29.53 -34.07 -12.51
CA ALA A 598 30.47 -33.34 -11.67
C ALA A 598 30.20 -33.62 -10.18
N GLU A 599 28.95 -33.60 -9.73
CA GLU A 599 28.60 -33.93 -8.34
C GLU A 599 28.97 -35.37 -7.97
N GLN A 600 28.69 -36.35 -8.84
CA GLN A 600 29.05 -37.75 -8.59
C GLN A 600 30.56 -37.91 -8.44
N ARG A 601 31.34 -37.27 -9.32
CA ARG A 601 32.80 -37.35 -9.29
C ARG A 601 33.41 -36.55 -8.13
N ALA A 602 32.80 -35.43 -7.73
CA ALA A 602 33.18 -34.67 -6.56
C ALA A 602 33.08 -35.51 -5.29
N ARG A 603 32.01 -36.31 -5.12
CA ARG A 603 31.89 -37.25 -4.00
C ARG A 603 33.01 -38.30 -3.98
N GLN A 604 33.34 -38.87 -5.14
CA GLN A 604 34.45 -39.82 -5.25
C GLN A 604 35.81 -39.20 -4.90
N LEU A 605 36.06 -37.95 -5.32
CA LEU A 605 37.28 -37.22 -4.97
C LEU A 605 37.34 -36.91 -3.47
N ILE A 606 36.20 -36.61 -2.84
CA ILE A 606 36.09 -36.42 -1.39
C ILE A 606 36.40 -37.74 -0.66
N ASP A 607 35.87 -38.89 -1.13
CA ASP A 607 36.16 -40.21 -0.58
C ASP A 607 37.66 -40.56 -0.67
N GLU A 608 38.27 -40.26 -1.80
CA GLU A 608 39.69 -40.46 -2.03
C GLU A 608 40.54 -39.56 -1.11
N ALA A 609 40.13 -38.30 -0.93
CA ALA A 609 40.83 -37.35 -0.07
C ALA A 609 40.82 -37.78 1.41
N VAL A 610 39.69 -38.35 1.88
CA VAL A 610 39.59 -38.92 3.23
C VAL A 610 40.45 -40.18 3.36
N SER A 611 40.36 -41.12 2.42
CA SER A 611 41.09 -42.40 2.51
C SER A 611 42.62 -42.24 2.40
N LYS A 612 43.10 -41.26 1.64
CA LYS A 612 44.53 -40.93 1.53
C LYS A 612 45.07 -40.05 2.66
N GLY A 613 44.22 -39.61 3.59
CA GLY A 613 44.63 -38.76 4.73
C GLY A 613 45.02 -37.33 4.36
N VAL A 614 44.71 -36.86 3.14
CA VAL A 614 44.94 -35.47 2.71
C VAL A 614 43.85 -34.51 3.23
N ALA A 615 42.69 -35.04 3.66
CA ALA A 615 41.64 -34.29 4.31
C ALA A 615 41.89 -34.16 5.82
N GLN A 616 42.09 -32.92 6.30
CA GLN A 616 42.30 -32.63 7.72
C GLN A 616 40.95 -32.42 8.43
N PRO A 617 40.62 -33.18 9.48
CA PRO A 617 39.39 -32.98 10.23
C PRO A 617 39.45 -31.69 11.06
N LEU A 618 38.37 -30.91 11.04
CA LEU A 618 38.19 -29.75 11.90
C LEU A 618 37.79 -30.22 13.31
N LYS A 619 38.50 -29.77 14.34
CA LYS A 619 38.13 -30.05 15.74
C LYS A 619 36.75 -29.43 16.03
N LYS A 620 35.88 -30.17 16.73
CA LYS A 620 34.61 -29.63 17.24
C LYS A 620 34.94 -28.43 18.16
N GLY A 621 34.55 -27.24 17.72
CA GLY A 621 34.60 -26.02 18.52
C GLY A 621 33.40 -25.92 19.45
#